data_AF-A0A7C1QI87-F1
#
_entry.id   AF-A0A7C1QI87-F1
#
_cell.length_a   1.000
_cell.length_b   1.000
_cell.length_c   1.000
_cell.angle_alpha   90.00
_cell.angle_beta   90.00
_cell.angle_gamma   90.00
#
_symmetry.space_group_name_H-M   'P 1'
#
loop_
_entity.id
_entity.type
_entity.pdbx_description
1 polymer ?
#
loop_
_entity_poly.entity_id
_entity_poly.type
_entity_poly.pdbx_seq_one_letter_code
_entity_poly.pdbx_strand_id
1 'polypeptide(L)' 'MKEAVNKAIEGIDLTREEARAVMEVIMSGEATDAQIGGFLVAMRLKGETVEEIA' A
#
# COMPACT_ATOMS: atom_id res chain seq x y z
N MET A 1 -4.04 -3.20 -5.58
CA MET A 1 -3.92 -3.86 -4.25
C MET A 1 -2.85 -4.95 -4.22
N LYS A 2 -3.05 -6.13 -4.84
CA LYS A 2 -2.10 -7.26 -4.76
C LYS A 2 -0.66 -6.89 -5.18
N GLU A 3 -0.53 -6.14 -6.26
CA GLU A 3 0.78 -5.68 -6.76
C GLU A 3 1.47 -4.73 -5.79
N ALA A 4 0.72 -3.81 -5.16
CA ALA A 4 1.28 -2.90 -4.17
C ALA A 4 1.76 -3.62 -2.90
N VAL A 5 1.02 -4.64 -2.45
CA VAL A 5 1.44 -5.49 -1.34
C VAL A 5 2.72 -6.24 -1.69
N ASN A 6 2.82 -6.79 -2.91
CA ASN A 6 4.04 -7.49 -3.35
C ASN A 6 5.25 -6.53 -3.40
N LYS A 7 5.10 -5.34 -3.99
CA LYS A 7 6.15 -4.32 -4.00
C LYS A 7 6.62 -3.95 -2.60
N ALA A 8 5.68 -3.72 -1.69
CA ALA A 8 6.01 -3.40 -0.30
C ALA A 8 6.76 -4.55 0.40
N ILE A 9 6.38 -5.81 0.15
CA ILE A 9 7.10 -7.00 0.67
C ILE A 9 8.51 -7.11 0.08
N GLU A 10 8.68 -6.78 -1.20
CA GLU A 10 9.97 -6.79 -1.90
C GLU A 10 10.87 -5.60 -1.55
N GLY A 11 10.39 -4.66 -0.72
CA GLY A 11 11.11 -3.45 -0.35
C GLY A 11 11.18 -2.41 -1.48
N ILE A 12 10.29 -2.52 -2.47
CA ILE A 12 10.17 -1.58 -3.58
C ILE A 12 9.19 -0.48 -3.19
N ASP A 13 9.65 0.76 -3.29
CA ASP A 13 8.81 1.94 -3.03
C ASP A 13 7.70 2.06 -4.07
N LEU A 14 6.52 2.46 -3.59
CA LEU A 14 5.40 2.83 -4.44
C LEU A 14 5.59 4.25 -4.94
N THR A 15 5.21 4.51 -6.20
CA THR A 15 5.10 5.90 -6.64
C THR A 15 3.90 6.56 -5.97
N ARG A 16 3.84 7.89 -6.01
CA ARG A 16 2.71 8.65 -5.48
C ARG A 16 1.38 8.24 -6.13
N GLU A 17 1.38 7.99 -7.45
CA GLU A 17 0.19 7.51 -8.16
C GLU A 17 -0.24 6.13 -7.68
N GLU A 18 0.71 5.24 -7.39
CA GLU A 18 0.43 3.89 -6.90
C GLU A 18 -0.12 3.91 -5.48
N ALA A 19 0.50 4.68 -4.59
CA ALA A 19 0.03 4.89 -3.23
C ALA A 19 -1.39 5.49 -3.23
N ARG A 20 -1.64 6.50 -4.07
CA ARG A 20 -2.98 7.09 -4.24
C ARG A 20 -4.01 6.07 -4.74
N ALA A 21 -3.67 5.26 -5.74
CA ALA A 21 -4.58 4.24 -6.27
C ALA A 21 -4.93 3.17 -5.21
N VAL A 22 -3.96 2.78 -4.37
CA VAL A 22 -4.24 1.87 -3.25
C VAL A 22 -5.18 2.52 -2.24
N MET A 23 -4.92 3.77 -1.86
CA MET A 23 -5.78 4.49 -0.92
C MET A 23 -7.19 4.71 -1.45
N GLU A 24 -7.36 4.94 -2.75
CA GLU A 24 -8.68 5.04 -3.40
C GLU A 24 -9.49 3.74 -3.24
N VAL A 25 -8.87 2.58 -3.49
CA VAL A 25 -9.50 1.26 -3.31
C VAL A 25 -9.86 1.00 -1.83
N ILE A 26 -9.04 1.46 -0.89
CA ILE A 26 -9.33 1.34 0.54
C ILE A 26 -10.51 2.24 0.92
N MET A 27 -10.49 3.51 0.51
CA MET A 27 -11.52 4.49 0.84
C MET A 27 -12.86 4.23 0.13
N SER A 28 -12.85 3.58 -1.04
CA SER A 28 -14.06 3.16 -1.75
C SER A 28 -14.75 1.95 -1.10
N GLY A 29 -14.09 1.28 -0.14
CA GLY A 29 -14.60 0.06 0.50
C GLY A 29 -14.45 -1.20 -0.37
N GLU A 30 -13.66 -1.13 -1.44
CA GLU A 30 -13.40 -2.27 -2.34
C GLU A 30 -12.31 -3.22 -1.82
N ALA A 31 -11.52 -2.77 -0.83
CA ALA A 31 -10.52 -3.61 -0.16
C ALA A 31 -11.13 -4.41 1.01
N THR A 32 -10.75 -5.68 1.14
CA THR A 32 -11.08 -6.47 2.33
C THR A 32 -10.20 -6.11 3.52
N ASP A 33 -10.69 -6.34 4.75
CA ASP A 33 -9.92 -6.12 5.98
C ASP A 33 -8.55 -6.83 5.95
N ALA A 34 -8.49 -8.03 5.38
CA ALA A 34 -7.25 -8.79 5.24
C ALA A 34 -6.26 -8.12 4.26
N GLN A 35 -6.76 -7.52 3.17
CA GLN A 35 -5.91 -6.79 2.23
C GLN A 35 -5.39 -5.49 2.84
N ILE A 36 -6.23 -4.76 3.57
CA ILE A 36 -5.83 -3.53 4.29
C ILE A 36 -4.76 -3.87 5.32
N GLY A 37 -5.02 -4.87 6.18
CA GLY A 37 -4.05 -5.30 7.20
C GLY A 37 -2.74 -5.79 6.59
N GLY A 38 -2.80 -6.59 5.52
CA GLY A 38 -1.61 -7.06 4.81
C GLY A 38 -0.79 -5.94 4.20
N PHE A 39 -1.44 -4.95 3.59
CA PHE A 39 -0.79 -3.76 3.04
C PHE A 39 -0.09 -2.94 4.14
N LEU A 40 -0.79 -2.65 5.25
CA LEU A 40 -0.21 -1.86 6.35
C LEU A 40 0.99 -2.55 7.01
N VAL A 41 0.93 -3.88 7.19
CA VAL A 41 2.07 -4.64 7.72
C VAL A 41 3.24 -4.62 6.74
N ALA A 42 3.00 -4.79 5.44
CA ALA A 42 4.06 -4.74 4.43
C ALA A 42 4.74 -3.36 4.39
N MET A 43 3.96 -2.27 4.40
CA MET A 43 4.48 -0.89 4.46
C MET A 43 5.31 -0.66 5.73
N ARG A 44 4.84 -1.14 6.88
CA ARG A 44 5.56 -1.00 8.15
C ARG A 44 6.89 -1.76 8.18
N LEU A 45 6.95 -2.92 7.53
CA LEU A 45 8.15 -3.73 7.40
C LEU A 45 9.16 -3.12 6.43
N LYS A 46 8.69 -2.56 5.31
CA LYS A 46 9.53 -1.83 4.35
C LYS A 46 10.13 -0.56 4.96
N GLY A 47 9.32 0.17 5.71
CA GLY A 47 9.58 1.58 6.05
C GLY A 47 8.94 2.48 4.99
N GLU A 48 8.01 3.32 5.44
CA GLU A 48 7.26 4.24 4.59
C GLU A 48 8.15 5.42 4.17
N THR A 49 8.02 5.87 2.91
CA THR A 49 8.67 7.08 2.41
C THR A 49 7.73 8.29 2.48
N VAL A 50 8.26 9.51 2.31
CA VAL A 50 7.43 10.73 2.32
C VAL A 50 6.47 10.74 1.13
N GLU A 51 6.94 10.27 -0.02
CA GLU A 51 6.20 10.16 -1.27
C GLU A 51 5.00 9.20 -1.16
N GLU A 52 5.08 8.19 -0.27
CA GLU A 52 4.00 7.23 -0.02
C GLU A 52 2.94 7.75 0.98
N ILE A 53 3.29 8.75 1.80
CA ILE A 53 2.41 9.33 2.82
C ILE A 53 1.66 10.58 2.30
N ALA A 54 2.19 11.28 1.29
CA ALA A 54 1.76 12.63 0.84
C ALA A 54 0.86 12.69 -0.41
#